data_AF-A0A3B0B2X5-F1
#
_entry.id   AF-A0A3B0B2X5-F1
#
_cell.length_a   1.000
_cell.length_b   1.000
_cell.length_c   1.000
_cell.angle_alpha   90.00
_cell.angle_beta   90.00
_cell.angle_gamma   90.00
#
_symmetry.space_group_name_H-M   'P 1'
#
loop_
_entity.id
_entity.type
_entity.pdbx_description
1 polymer ?
#
loop_
_entity_poly.entity_id
_entity_poly.type
_entity_poly.pdbx_seq_one_letter_code
_entity_poly.pdbx_strand_id
1 'polypeptide(L)'
;MDVFPDFEGVGGIGDLRAVIGALLTFVLIVAVLMLIVCAIIWAIATANGNHGAATKARVGAWTALGAAVLAGGGVAWLNWLISLGQQL
;
A
#
# COMPACT_ATOMS: atom_id res chain seq x y z
N MET A 1 -8.98 46.04 -4.41
CA MET A 1 -9.43 44.65 -4.61
C MET A 1 -8.58 43.80 -3.69
N ASP A 2 -9.09 43.52 -2.49
CA ASP A 2 -8.39 42.69 -1.51
C ASP A 2 -8.50 41.23 -1.94
N VAL A 3 -7.45 40.72 -2.57
CA VAL A 3 -7.31 39.30 -2.87
C VAL A 3 -6.73 38.65 -1.61
N PHE A 4 -7.62 38.15 -0.76
CA PHE A 4 -7.24 37.28 0.35
C PHE A 4 -7.25 35.81 -0.11
N PRO A 5 -6.29 34.99 0.35
CA PRO A 5 -6.33 33.55 0.10
C PRO A 5 -7.60 32.95 0.69
N ASP A 6 -8.36 32.26 -0.17
CA ASP A 6 -9.51 31.46 0.23
C ASP A 6 -9.03 30.17 0.90
N PHE A 7 -9.16 30.12 2.23
CA PHE A 7 -8.82 28.96 3.04
C PHE A 7 -10.01 28.00 3.23
N GLU A 8 -11.18 28.29 2.66
CA GLU A 8 -12.34 27.40 2.73
C GLU A 8 -12.06 26.10 1.95
N GLY A 9 -11.31 26.18 0.84
CA GLY A 9 -10.84 25.02 0.08
C GLY A 9 -9.84 24.10 0.81
N VAL A 10 -9.15 24.58 1.85
CA VAL A 10 -8.26 23.75 2.69
C VAL A 10 -8.97 23.18 3.93
N GLY A 11 -10.25 23.53 4.17
CA GLY A 11 -11.04 23.01 5.28
C GLY A 11 -11.28 21.49 5.21
N GLY A 12 -11.37 20.92 4.00
CA GLY A 12 -11.63 19.49 3.77
C GLY A 12 -10.41 18.57 3.91
N ILE A 13 -9.21 19.09 4.18
CA ILE A 13 -7.97 18.28 4.22
C ILE A 13 -8.01 17.22 5.32
N GLY A 14 -8.68 17.51 6.44
CA GLY A 14 -8.86 16.56 7.54
C GLY A 14 -9.61 15.30 7.11
N ASP A 15 -10.76 15.47 6.45
CA ASP A 15 -11.56 14.37 5.92
C ASP A 15 -10.83 13.61 4.81
N LEU A 16 -10.15 14.33 3.92
CA LEU A 16 -9.35 13.71 2.85
C LEU A 16 -8.27 12.79 3.44
N ARG A 17 -7.57 13.26 4.49
CA ARG A 17 -6.54 12.47 5.17
C ARG A 17 -7.12 11.24 5.86
N ALA A 18 -8.30 11.36 6.46
CA ALA A 18 -8.99 10.22 7.08
C ALA A 18 -9.37 9.16 6.05
N VAL A 19 -9.95 9.57 4.91
CA VAL A 19 -10.31 8.65 3.82
C VAL A 19 -9.08 7.98 3.22
N ILE A 20 -8.01 8.74 2.95
CA ILE A 20 -6.75 8.19 2.41
C ILE A 20 -6.14 7.18 3.39
N GLY A 21 -6.13 7.50 4.70
CA GLY A 21 -5.66 6.58 5.73
C GLY A 21 -6.45 5.27 5.76
N ALA A 22 -7.79 5.35 5.67
CA ALA A 22 -8.64 4.18 5.61
C ALA A 22 -8.38 3.33 4.35
N LEU A 23 -8.26 3.95 3.18
CA LEU A 23 -7.94 3.24 1.93
C LEU A 23 -6.57 2.54 2.00
N LEU A 24 -5.56 3.17 2.60
CA LEU A 24 -4.25 2.55 2.82
C LEU A 24 -4.34 1.29 3.69
N THR A 25 -5.10 1.33 4.79
CA THR A 25 -5.29 0.14 5.63
C THR A 25 -5.99 -0.98 4.88
N PHE A 26 -6.99 -0.66 4.05
CA PHE A 26 -7.66 -1.64 3.22
C PHE A 26 -6.70 -2.31 2.23
N VAL A 27 -5.87 -1.52 1.54
CA VAL A 27 -4.86 -2.05 0.60
C VAL A 27 -3.87 -2.96 1.32
N LEU A 28 -3.38 -2.55 2.50
CA LEU A 28 -2.46 -3.37 3.31
C LEU A 28 -3.08 -4.71 3.71
N ILE A 29 -4.32 -4.69 4.20
CA ILE A 29 -5.03 -5.92 4.59
C ILE A 29 -5.20 -6.85 3.39
N VAL A 30 -5.66 -6.33 2.25
CA VAL A 30 -5.84 -7.13 1.03
C VAL A 30 -4.52 -7.71 0.52
N ALA A 31 -3.43 -6.93 0.55
CA ALA A 31 -2.11 -7.41 0.16
C ALA A 31 -1.65 -8.57 1.05
N VAL A 32 -1.82 -8.46 2.37
CA VAL A 32 -1.47 -9.52 3.33
C VAL A 32 -2.33 -10.77 3.13
N LEU A 33 -3.63 -10.62 2.92
CA LEU A 33 -4.51 -11.76 2.62
C LEU A 33 -4.10 -12.48 1.34
N MET A 34 -3.74 -11.74 0.29
CA MET A 34 -3.26 -12.33 -0.97
C MET A 34 -1.90 -13.03 -0.81
N LEU A 35 -1.00 -12.51 0.03
CA LEU A 35 0.25 -13.19 0.38
C LEU A 35 -0.02 -14.55 1.04
N ILE A 36 -0.96 -14.61 1.99
CA ILE A 36 -1.33 -15.86 2.66
C ILE A 36 -1.90 -16.86 1.64
N VAL A 37 -2.81 -16.44 0.77
CA VAL A 37 -3.39 -17.31 -0.27
C VAL A 37 -2.31 -17.84 -1.21
N CYS A 38 -1.41 -16.98 -1.69
CA CYS A 38 -0.29 -17.43 -2.53
C CYS A 38 0.64 -18.39 -1.78
N ALA A 39 0.94 -18.16 -0.51
CA ALA A 39 1.79 -19.06 0.28
C ALA A 39 1.17 -20.45 0.43
N ILE A 40 -0.14 -20.53 0.69
CA ILE A 40 -0.87 -21.79 0.82
C ILE A 40 -0.86 -22.55 -0.52
N ILE A 41 -1.23 -21.88 -1.63
CA ILE A 41 -1.25 -22.51 -2.96
C ILE A 41 0.16 -22.97 -3.35
N TRP A 42 1.18 -22.17 -3.06
CA TRP A 42 2.56 -22.53 -3.33
C TRP A 42 2.97 -23.78 -2.57
N ALA A 43 2.70 -23.87 -1.26
CA ALA A 43 3.03 -25.02 -0.42
C ALA A 43 2.31 -26.31 -0.87
N ILE A 44 1.02 -26.22 -1.21
CA ILE A 44 0.26 -27.38 -1.69
C ILE A 44 0.75 -27.81 -3.08
N ALA A 45 0.99 -26.87 -3.98
CA ALA A 45 1.42 -27.18 -5.34
C ALA A 45 2.84 -27.77 -5.39
N THR A 46 3.76 -27.30 -4.55
CA THR A 46 5.10 -27.89 -4.43
C THR A 46 5.06 -29.29 -3.83
N ALA A 47 4.21 -29.54 -2.84
CA ALA A 47 4.04 -30.87 -2.24
C ALA A 47 3.45 -31.91 -3.22
N ASN A 48 2.56 -31.47 -4.12
CA ASN A 48 1.91 -32.34 -5.11
C ASN A 48 2.65 -32.45 -6.46
N GLY A 49 3.84 -31.85 -6.61
CA GLY A 49 4.59 -31.85 -7.87
C GLY A 49 3.95 -31.02 -9.00
N ASN A 50 2.97 -30.17 -8.70
CA ASN A 50 2.28 -29.34 -9.69
C ASN A 50 3.05 -28.03 -9.95
N HIS A 51 4.09 -28.12 -10.78
CA HIS A 51 5.01 -27.00 -11.08
C HIS A 51 4.33 -25.75 -11.66
N GLY A 52 3.22 -25.92 -12.40
CA GLY A 52 2.47 -24.81 -13.00
C GLY A 52 1.77 -23.92 -11.96
N ALA A 53 1.09 -24.54 -10.98
CA ALA A 53 0.45 -23.80 -9.89
C ALA A 53 1.47 -23.21 -8.92
N ALA A 54 2.57 -23.92 -8.65
CA ALA A 54 3.65 -23.44 -7.78
C ALA A 54 4.32 -22.17 -8.33
N THR A 55 4.54 -22.11 -9.64
CA THR A 55 5.16 -20.93 -10.29
C THR A 55 4.24 -19.72 -10.26
N LYS A 56 2.94 -19.90 -10.56
CA LYS A 56 1.94 -18.82 -10.51
C LYS A 56 1.78 -18.27 -9.09
N ALA A 57 1.73 -19.14 -8.08
CA ALA A 57 1.64 -18.75 -6.68
C ALA A 57 2.89 -17.96 -6.22
N ARG A 58 4.08 -18.33 -6.69
CA ARG A 58 5.31 -17.57 -6.39
C ARG A 58 5.28 -16.16 -6.99
N VAL A 59 4.83 -16.02 -8.24
CA VAL A 59 4.70 -14.69 -8.88
C VAL A 59 3.66 -13.84 -8.15
N GLY A 60 2.51 -14.42 -7.78
CA GLY A 60 1.49 -13.72 -7.00
C GLY A 60 1.96 -13.29 -5.61
N ALA A 61 2.84 -14.07 -4.96
CA ALA A 61 3.45 -13.67 -3.71
C ALA A 61 4.36 -12.44 -3.89
N TRP A 62 5.17 -12.41 -4.94
CA TRP A 62 6.06 -11.27 -5.22
C TRP A 62 5.29 -9.99 -5.55
N THR A 63 4.20 -10.08 -6.30
CA THR A 63 3.38 -8.91 -6.62
C THR A 63 2.66 -8.36 -5.40
N ALA A 64 2.12 -9.24 -4.54
CA ALA A 64 1.49 -8.83 -3.29
C ALA A 64 2.50 -8.22 -2.29
N LEU A 65 3.71 -8.78 -2.23
CA LEU A 65 4.81 -8.19 -1.45
C LEU A 65 5.17 -6.80 -1.96
N GLY A 66 5.34 -6.65 -3.28
CA GLY A 66 5.63 -5.35 -3.90
C GLY A 66 4.54 -4.31 -3.60
N ALA A 67 3.27 -4.69 -3.69
CA ALA A 67 2.15 -3.81 -3.35
C ALA A 67 2.19 -3.36 -1.87
N ALA A 68 2.47 -4.29 -0.94
CA ALA A 68 2.57 -3.98 0.49
C ALA A 68 3.74 -3.02 0.78
N VAL A 69 4.91 -3.25 0.17
CA VAL A 69 6.10 -2.38 0.32
C VAL A 69 5.85 -1.00 -0.28
N LEU A 70 5.18 -0.90 -1.44
CA LEU A 70 4.84 0.39 -2.04
C LEU A 70 3.82 1.16 -1.18
N ALA A 71 2.77 0.50 -0.69
CA ALA A 71 1.75 1.13 0.15
C ALA A 71 2.34 1.63 1.48
N GLY A 72 3.14 0.81 2.18
CA GLY A 72 3.75 1.20 3.46
C GLY A 72 4.98 2.09 3.31
N GLY A 73 5.92 1.69 2.44
CA GLY A 73 7.18 2.40 2.21
C GLY A 73 7.00 3.75 1.53
N GLY A 74 6.03 3.89 0.63
CA GLY A 74 5.70 5.17 0.00
C GLY A 74 5.27 6.22 1.01
N VAL A 75 4.41 5.85 1.97
CA VAL A 75 3.96 6.76 3.04
C VAL A 75 5.12 7.16 3.94
N ALA A 76 5.97 6.20 4.34
CA ALA A 76 7.14 6.48 5.16
C ALA A 76 8.13 7.43 4.45
N TRP A 77 8.35 7.22 3.15
CA TRP A 77 9.24 8.07 2.34
C TRP A 77 8.69 9.49 2.19
N LEU A 78 7.40 9.65 1.87
CA LEU A 78 6.78 10.97 1.77
C LEU A 78 6.87 11.74 3.10
N ASN A 79 6.59 11.06 4.22
CA ASN A 79 6.73 11.67 5.55
C ASN A 79 8.17 12.12 5.83
N TRP A 80 9.16 11.34 5.42
CA TRP A 80 10.56 11.73 5.55
C TRP A 80 10.92 12.95 4.69
N LEU A 81 10.47 12.99 3.42
CA LEU A 81 10.71 14.14 2.53
C LEU A 81 10.09 15.43 3.07
N ILE A 82 8.87 15.35 3.61
CA ILE A 82 8.22 16.50 4.25
C ILE A 82 9.03 16.96 5.47
N SER A 83 9.47 16.03 6.31
CA SER A 83 10.29 16.35 7.49
C SER A 83 11.62 17.01 7.12
N LEU A 84 12.26 16.60 6.02
CA LEU A 84 13.48 17.25 5.53
C LEU A 84 13.21 18.68 5.05
N GLY A 85 12.12 18.88 4.30
CA GLY A 85 11.74 20.21 3.82
C GLY A 85 11.38 21.19 4.93
N GLN A 86 10.93 20.71 6.09
CA GLN A 86 10.70 21.56 7.28
C GLN A 86 11.99 21.91 8.04
N GLN A 87 13.09 21.17 7.81
CA GLN A 87 14.39 21.41 8.46
C GLN A 87 15.31 22.34 7.67
N LEU A 88 15.06 22.51 6.36
CA LEU A 88 15.73 23.48 5.50
C LEU A 88 15.02 24.85 5.55
#